data_AF-A0A4U9HIV6-F1
#
_entry.id   AF-A0A4U9HIV6-F1
#
_cell.length_a   1.000
_cell.length_b   1.000
_cell.length_c   1.000
_cell.angle_alpha   90.00
_cell.angle_beta   90.00
_cell.angle_gamma   90.00
#
_symmetry.space_group_name_H-M   'P 1'
#
loop_
_entity.id
_entity.type
_entity.pdbx_description
1 polymer ?
#
loop_
_entity_poly.entity_id
_entity_poly.type
_entity_poly.pdbx_seq_one_letter_code
_entity_poly.pdbx_strand_id
1 'polypeptide(L)' 'MNDLRGQSKSISVTEVHARHILLKPSPLMNDDQARAKLQQIAADIRSGKTSFANAANEFSQDPGSANQGGDLGWAAADIL' A
#
# COMPACT_ATOMS: atom_id res chain seq x y z
N MET A 1 -38.64 -27.07 26.54
CA MET A 1 -37.64 -26.11 27.06
C MET A 1 -36.62 -25.90 25.94
N ASN A 2 -36.27 -24.63 25.69
CA ASN A 2 -35.62 -24.06 24.50
C ASN A 2 -34.44 -24.84 23.88
N ASP A 3 -34.54 -25.14 22.58
CA ASP A 3 -33.41 -25.46 21.69
C ASP A 3 -32.82 -24.17 21.11
N LEU A 4 -31.80 -23.59 21.76
CA LEU A 4 -31.02 -22.50 21.20
C LEU A 4 -29.75 -23.07 20.56
N ARG A 5 -29.89 -23.59 19.34
CA ARG A 5 -28.76 -23.76 18.41
C ARG A 5 -28.34 -22.35 17.97
N GLY A 6 -27.45 -21.74 18.75
CA GLY A 6 -26.75 -20.52 18.37
C GLY A 6 -25.95 -20.81 17.11
N GLN A 7 -26.50 -20.41 15.96
CA GLN A 7 -25.76 -20.37 14.70
C GLN A 7 -24.62 -19.37 14.89
N SER A 8 -23.42 -19.88 15.14
CA SER A 8 -22.19 -19.11 15.11
C SER A 8 -22.04 -18.55 13.70
N LYS A 9 -22.55 -17.33 13.46
CA LYS A 9 -22.30 -16.61 12.22
C LYS A 9 -20.81 -16.32 12.18
N SER A 10 -20.06 -17.17 11.48
CA SER A 10 -18.64 -16.96 11.21
C SER A 10 -18.52 -15.65 10.46
N ILE A 11 -18.08 -14.59 11.15
CA ILE A 11 -17.72 -13.33 10.51
C ILE A 11 -16.40 -13.60 9.81
N SER A 12 -16.46 -13.88 8.52
CA SER A 12 -15.27 -13.95 7.68
C SER A 12 -14.79 -12.51 7.45
N VAL A 13 -13.63 -12.17 8.02
CA VAL A 13 -12.95 -10.90 7.74
C VAL A 13 -11.98 -11.14 6.59
N THR A 14 -12.08 -10.32 5.54
CA THR A 14 -11.14 -10.36 4.42
C THR A 14 -9.98 -9.43 4.73
N GLU A 15 -8.82 -10.01 4.96
CA GLU A 15 -7.56 -9.27 5.08
C GLU A 15 -6.83 -9.25 3.74
N VAL A 16 -6.12 -8.16 3.48
CA VAL A 16 -5.33 -7.93 2.27
C VAL A 16 -3.90 -7.56 2.65
N HIS A 17 -2.96 -8.06 1.87
CA HIS A 17 -1.55 -7.69 1.97
C HIS A 17 -1.20 -6.78 0.79
N ALA A 18 -0.85 -5.54 1.09
CA ALA A 18 -0.59 -4.52 0.07
C ALA A 18 0.75 -3.81 0.29
N ARG A 19 1.18 -3.09 -0.74
CA ARG A 19 2.35 -2.22 -0.68
C ARG A 19 2.13 -0.96 -1.50
N HIS A 20 2.76 0.15 -1.09
CA HIS A 20 2.62 1.43 -1.77
C HIS A 20 3.91 2.27 -1.77
N ILE A 21 3.94 3.29 -2.63
CA ILE A 21 4.97 4.33 -2.66
C ILE A 21 4.25 5.66 -2.57
N LEU A 22 4.48 6.40 -1.49
CA LEU A 22 3.81 7.67 -1.25
C LEU A 22 4.70 8.85 -1.69
N LEU A 23 4.20 9.71 -2.58
CA LEU A 23 4.80 11.03 -2.84
C LEU A 23 3.83 12.12 -2.40
N LYS A 24 4.26 12.98 -1.46
CA LYS A 24 3.48 14.13 -1.02
C LYS A 24 3.86 15.35 -1.87
N PRO A 25 2.88 16.06 -2.45
CA PRO A 25 3.13 17.36 -3.05
C PRO A 25 3.73 18.32 -2.03
N SER A 26 4.54 19.25 -2.52
CA SER A 26 5.21 20.28 -1.73
C SER A 26 5.33 21.56 -2.54
N PRO A 27 5.74 22.69 -1.95
CA PRO A 27 6.01 23.91 -2.72
C PRO A 27 7.02 23.74 -3.87
N LEU A 28 7.86 22.69 -3.81
CA LEU A 28 8.84 22.34 -4.84
C LEU A 28 8.33 21.29 -5.85
N MET A 29 7.21 20.62 -5.54
CA MET A 29 6.68 19.53 -6.35
C MET A 29 5.15 19.55 -6.31
N ASN A 30 4.52 20.04 -7.38
CA ASN A 30 3.07 20.04 -7.47
C ASN A 30 2.50 18.64 -7.78
N ASP A 31 1.17 18.52 -7.74
CA ASP A 31 0.46 17.26 -7.94
C ASP A 31 0.76 16.60 -9.30
N ASP A 32 0.88 17.39 -10.36
CA ASP A 32 1.17 16.87 -11.70
C ASP A 32 2.60 16.33 -11.80
N GLN A 33 3.56 17.01 -11.16
CA GLN A 33 4.94 16.55 -11.06
C GLN A 33 5.03 15.28 -10.19
N ALA A 34 4.31 15.23 -9.07
CA ALA A 34 4.22 14.05 -8.21
C ALA A 34 3.66 12.85 -8.98
N ARG A 35 2.57 13.06 -9.73
CA ARG A 35 1.95 12.04 -10.58
C ARG A 35 2.91 11.57 -11.69
N ALA A 36 3.55 12.49 -12.39
CA ALA A 36 4.52 12.15 -13.43
C ALA A 36 5.71 11.34 -12.88
N LYS A 37 6.21 11.71 -11.68
CA LYS A 37 7.27 10.96 -11.00
C LYS A 37 6.83 9.55 -10.64
N LEU A 38 5.62 9.38 -10.08
CA LEU A 38 5.07 8.04 -9.79
C LEU A 38 4.91 7.19 -11.05
N GLN A 39 4.46 7.79 -12.16
CA GLN A 39 4.35 7.10 -13.45
C GLN A 39 5.71 6.62 -13.96
N GLN A 40 6.75 7.44 -13.84
CA GLN A 40 8.11 7.06 -14.19
C GLN A 40 8.63 5.92 -13.30
N ILE A 41 8.43 6.03 -11.98
CA ILE A 41 8.82 4.96 -11.03
C ILE A 41 8.10 3.65 -11.39
N ALA A 42 6.80 3.70 -11.68
CA ALA A 42 6.03 2.53 -12.08
C ALA A 42 6.51 1.93 -13.41
N ALA A 43 6.99 2.76 -14.36
CA ALA A 43 7.57 2.27 -15.61
C ALA A 43 8.95 1.62 -15.39
N ASP A 44 9.80 2.22 -14.55
CA ASP A 44 11.10 1.68 -14.17
C ASP A 44 10.96 0.34 -13.43
N ILE A 45 9.94 0.19 -12.57
CA ILE A 45 9.61 -1.07 -11.92
C ILE A 45 9.15 -2.13 -12.94
N ARG A 46 8.20 -1.77 -13.82
CA ARG A 46 7.65 -2.71 -14.82
C ARG A 46 8.68 -3.16 -15.86
N SER A 47 9.64 -2.30 -16.18
CA SER A 47 10.74 -2.63 -17.09
C SER A 47 11.86 -3.44 -16.43
N GLY A 48 11.82 -3.62 -15.11
CA GLY A 48 12.86 -4.32 -14.36
C GLY A 48 14.12 -3.49 -14.09
N LYS A 49 14.10 -2.18 -14.38
CA LYS A 49 15.22 -1.27 -14.08
C LYS A 49 15.45 -1.11 -12.57
N THR A 50 14.39 -1.19 -11.78
CA THR A 50 14.46 -1.22 -10.31
C THR A 50 13.39 -2.15 -9.75
N SER A 51 13.59 -2.63 -8.52
CA SER A 51 12.55 -3.38 -7.80
C SER A 51 11.57 -2.40 -7.13
N PHE A 52 10.35 -2.86 -6.87
CA PHE A 52 9.38 -2.07 -6.10
C PHE A 52 9.93 -1.71 -4.72
N ALA A 53 10.55 -2.67 -4.03
CA ALA A 53 11.08 -2.46 -2.69
C ALA A 53 12.21 -1.40 -2.68
N ASN A 54 13.07 -1.40 -3.70
CA ASN A 54 14.13 -0.39 -3.81
C ASN A 54 13.53 0.98 -4.08
N ALA A 55 12.57 1.08 -5.01
CA ALA A 55 11.88 2.33 -5.30
C ALA A 55 11.10 2.86 -4.09
N ALA A 56 10.50 1.98 -3.28
CA ALA A 56 9.82 2.38 -2.05
C ALA A 56 10.80 2.91 -1.00
N ASN A 57 11.93 2.26 -0.79
CA ASN A 57 12.98 2.75 0.10
C ASN A 57 13.54 4.12 -0.33
N GLU A 58 13.70 4.33 -1.64
CA GLU A 58 14.31 5.54 -2.18
C GLU A 58 13.33 6.72 -2.26
N PHE A 59 12.09 6.48 -2.66
CA PHE A 59 11.15 7.54 -3.02
C PHE A 59 9.96 7.67 -2.07
N SER A 60 9.58 6.62 -1.33
CA SER A 60 8.37 6.69 -0.49
C SER A 60 8.56 7.63 0.70
N GLN A 61 7.64 8.57 0.86
CA GLN A 61 7.55 9.52 1.96
C GLN A 61 6.62 9.03 3.08
N ASP A 62 6.27 7.74 3.05
CA ASP A 62 5.61 7.06 4.17
C ASP A 62 6.68 6.39 5.06
N PRO A 63 7.03 6.97 6.22
CA PRO A 63 8.07 6.43 7.08
C PRO A 63 7.72 5.06 7.67
N GLY A 64 6.42 4.70 7.73
CA GLY A 64 5.96 3.44 8.28
C GLY A 64 6.23 2.23 7.36
N SER A 65 6.24 2.45 6.04
CA SER A 65 6.39 1.38 5.05
C SER A 65 7.62 1.51 4.16
N ALA A 66 8.17 2.71 3.97
CA ALA A 66 9.28 2.96 3.02
C ALA A 66 10.48 2.03 3.26
N ASN A 67 10.94 1.95 4.52
CA ASN A 67 12.07 1.11 4.94
C ASN A 67 11.80 -0.40 4.83
N GLN A 68 10.53 -0.78 4.70
CA GLN A 68 10.06 -2.16 4.51
C GLN A 68 9.70 -2.42 3.04
N GLY A 69 10.20 -1.61 2.10
CA GLY A 69 9.91 -1.79 0.68
C GLY A 69 8.48 -1.43 0.31
N GLY A 70 7.84 -0.56 1.09
CA GLY A 70 6.47 -0.09 0.90
C GLY A 70 5.41 -1.03 1.46
N ASP A 71 5.79 -2.08 2.20
CA ASP A 71 4.87 -3.04 2.79
C ASP A 71 3.97 -2.41 3.85
N LEU A 72 2.65 -2.63 3.72
CA LEU A 72 1.64 -2.13 4.66
C LEU A 72 1.17 -3.20 5.66
N GLY A 73 1.69 -4.42 5.57
CA GLY A 73 1.22 -5.56 6.36
C GLY A 73 -0.16 -6.06 5.94
N TRP A 74 -0.67 -7.01 6.71
CA TRP A 74 -2.05 -7.50 6.57
C TRP A 74 -2.98 -6.54 7.28
N ALA A 75 -3.97 -6.04 6.55
CA ALA A 75 -5.02 -5.21 7.11
C ALA A 75 -6.36 -5.57 6.48
N ALA A 76 -7.45 -5.30 7.19
CA ALA A 76 -8.77 -5.40 6.61
C ALA A 76 -8.89 -4.41 5.44
N ALA A 77 -9.56 -4.83 4.36
CA ALA A 77 -9.62 -4.06 3.12
C ALA A 77 -10.31 -2.69 3.25
N ASP A 78 -11.01 -2.44 4.36
CA ASP A 78 -11.63 -1.15 4.70
C ASP A 78 -10.65 -0.15 5.35
N ILE A 79 -9.46 -0.60 5.78
CA ILE A 79 -8.45 0.21 6.47
C ILE A 79 -7.32 0.68 5.53
N LEU A 80 -7.13 0.01 4.38
CA LEU A 80 -6.13 0.35 3.36
C LEU A 80 -6.69 1.30 2.29
#